data_AF-A0A445A9F8-F1
#
_entry.id   AF-A0A445A9F8-F1
#
_cell.length_a   1.000
_cell.length_b   1.000
_cell.length_c   1.000
_cell.angle_alpha   90.00
_cell.angle_beta   90.00
_cell.angle_gamma   90.00
#
_symmetry.space_group_name_H-M   'P 1'
#
loop_
_entity.id
_entity.type
_entity.pdbx_description
1 polymer ?
#
loop_
_entity_poly.entity_id
_entity_poly.type
_entity_poly.pdbx_seq_one_letter_code
_entity_poly.pdbx_strand_id
1 'polypeptide(L)'
;MMVLITVALCYRREGKQINFQEFKYELLEPRLVDHIVVSINKSVAKIYVRNTPRNQTDSEVVKGTLPAKGTGGQYKFYFNIGSVKSFEENLKAAQEELGLEPDDYVPVTYSFEVDWWEQELMRYALTATALFSGSFLLFLYMIT
;
A
#
# COMPACT_ATOMS: atom_id res chain seq x y z
N MET A 1 20.83 17.82 1.53
CA MET A 1 19.95 17.31 2.62
C MET A 1 18.50 17.14 2.16
N MET A 2 17.88 18.12 1.49
CA MET A 2 16.51 18.00 0.95
C MET A 2 16.32 16.85 -0.05
N VAL A 3 17.27 16.60 -0.97
CA VAL A 3 17.18 15.51 -1.97
C VAL A 3 17.15 14.12 -1.32
N LEU A 4 17.90 13.90 -0.24
CA LEU A 4 17.91 12.62 0.49
C LEU A 4 16.57 12.37 1.20
N ILE A 5 15.94 13.42 1.73
CA ILE A 5 14.61 13.35 2.35
C ILE A 5 13.55 13.06 1.28
N THR A 6 13.63 13.68 0.11
CA THR A 6 12.72 13.40 -1.02
C THR A 6 12.86 11.97 -1.53
N VAL A 7 14.08 11.46 -1.70
CA VAL A 7 14.32 10.06 -2.12
C VAL A 7 13.85 9.07 -1.05
N ALA A 8 14.06 9.36 0.24
CA ALA A 8 13.59 8.51 1.34
C ALA A 8 12.06 8.46 1.44
N LEU A 9 11.37 9.57 1.15
CA LEU A 9 9.89 9.62 1.08
C LEU A 9 9.32 8.88 -0.15
N CYS A 10 10.12 8.70 -1.20
CA CYS A 10 9.74 7.96 -2.40
C CYS A 10 10.06 6.46 -2.35
N TYR A 11 10.73 5.97 -1.30
CA TYR A 11 10.98 4.53 -1.15
C TYR A 11 9.69 3.85 -0.69
N ARG A 12 8.87 3.44 -1.66
CA ARG A 12 7.71 2.58 -1.41
C ARG A 12 8.23 1.29 -0.76
N ARG A 13 7.90 1.08 0.51
CA ARG A 13 8.14 -0.22 1.14
C ARG A 13 7.22 -1.22 0.47
N GLU A 14 7.78 -2.01 -0.43
CA GLU A 14 7.12 -3.23 -0.86
C GLU A 14 6.95 -4.12 0.38
N GLY A 15 5.76 -4.70 0.56
CA GLY A 15 5.48 -5.58 1.69
C GLY A 15 6.42 -6.79 1.66
N LYS A 16 6.52 -7.52 2.76
CA LYS A 16 7.23 -8.80 2.78
C LYS A 16 6.40 -9.84 2.02
N GLN A 17 7.01 -10.52 1.05
CA GLN A 17 6.38 -11.68 0.42
C GLN A 17 6.27 -12.84 1.42
N ILE A 18 5.09 -13.45 1.52
CA ILE A 18 4.82 -14.64 2.32
C ILE A 18 4.10 -15.69 1.46
N ASN A 19 3.84 -16.87 2.01
CA ASN A 19 2.96 -17.87 1.39
C ASN A 19 1.59 -17.93 2.10
N PHE A 20 0.63 -18.68 1.53
CA PHE A 20 -0.72 -18.80 2.11
C PHE A 20 -0.73 -19.45 3.49
N GLN A 21 0.20 -20.38 3.74
CA GLN A 21 0.33 -21.09 5.01
C GLN A 21 0.81 -20.14 6.13
N GLU A 22 1.85 -19.35 5.85
CA GLU A 22 2.32 -18.28 6.74
C GLU A 22 1.20 -17.27 7.01
N PHE A 23 0.44 -16.88 5.97
CA PHE A 23 -0.72 -16.02 6.15
C PHE A 23 -1.76 -16.62 7.11
N LYS A 24 -2.11 -17.91 6.94
CA LYS A 24 -3.08 -18.60 7.80
C LYS A 24 -2.61 -18.62 9.27
N TYR A 25 -1.41 -19.12 9.53
CA TYR A 25 -0.92 -19.33 10.90
C TYR A 25 -0.45 -18.04 11.59
N GLU A 26 0.20 -17.12 10.86
CA GLU A 26 0.81 -15.94 11.49
C GLU A 26 -0.12 -14.71 11.51
N LEU A 27 -1.11 -14.63 10.62
CA LEU A 27 -1.93 -13.43 10.44
C LEU A 27 -3.42 -13.69 10.66
N LEU A 28 -3.97 -14.75 10.06
CA LEU A 28 -5.40 -15.06 10.14
C LEU A 28 -5.77 -15.64 11.51
N GLU A 29 -5.02 -16.63 12.00
CA GLU A 29 -5.21 -17.26 13.32
C GLU A 29 -5.19 -16.26 14.48
N PRO A 30 -4.19 -15.36 14.59
CA PRO A 30 -4.16 -14.38 15.68
C PRO A 30 -5.05 -13.15 15.40
N ARG A 31 -5.87 -13.18 14.33
CA ARG A 31 -6.79 -12.11 13.91
C ARG A 31 -6.11 -10.75 13.73
N LEU A 32 -4.90 -10.75 13.16
CA LEU A 32 -4.11 -9.53 12.92
C LEU A 32 -4.49 -8.84 11.61
N VAL A 33 -5.20 -9.54 10.73
CA VAL A 33 -5.62 -9.01 9.44
C VAL A 33 -6.77 -8.02 9.63
N ASP A 34 -6.62 -6.84 9.05
CA ASP A 34 -7.67 -5.83 8.98
C ASP A 34 -8.51 -6.02 7.73
N HIS A 35 -7.87 -6.07 6.57
CA HIS A 35 -8.50 -6.34 5.28
C HIS A 35 -7.48 -6.87 4.27
N ILE A 36 -7.99 -7.48 3.21
CA ILE A 36 -7.18 -8.00 2.12
C ILE A 36 -7.57 -7.29 0.84
N VAL A 37 -6.59 -6.80 0.09
CA VAL A 37 -6.79 -6.20 -1.23
C VAL A 37 -6.24 -7.16 -2.28
N VAL A 38 -7.10 -7.69 -3.14
CA VAL A 38 -6.72 -8.58 -4.23
C VAL A 38 -6.52 -7.78 -5.50
N SER A 39 -5.32 -7.87 -6.05
CA SER A 39 -4.90 -7.20 -7.27
C SER A 39 -5.17 -8.13 -8.45
N ILE A 40 -6.30 -7.90 -9.14
CA ILE A 40 -6.84 -8.83 -10.16
C ILE A 40 -5.84 -9.03 -11.31
N ASN A 41 -5.17 -7.95 -11.73
CA ASN A 41 -4.24 -7.98 -12.85
C ASN A 41 -2.92 -8.71 -12.57
N LYS A 42 -2.53 -8.83 -11.30
CA LYS A 42 -1.25 -9.43 -10.90
C LYS A 42 -1.42 -10.78 -10.22
N SER A 43 -2.65 -11.22 -9.96
CA SER A 43 -2.94 -12.39 -9.13
C SER A 43 -2.19 -12.34 -7.79
N VAL A 44 -2.21 -11.18 -7.12
CA VAL A 44 -1.55 -10.96 -5.82
C VAL A 44 -2.58 -10.52 -4.79
N ALA A 45 -2.50 -11.09 -3.58
CA ALA A 45 -3.22 -10.60 -2.42
C ALA A 45 -2.29 -9.75 -1.56
N LYS A 46 -2.72 -8.52 -1.26
CA LYS A 46 -2.07 -7.58 -0.35
C LYS A 46 -2.78 -7.61 1.00
N ILE A 47 -2.01 -7.78 2.06
CA ILE A 47 -2.53 -7.97 3.40
C ILE A 47 -2.24 -6.72 4.22
N TYR A 48 -3.32 -6.15 4.72
CA TYR A 48 -3.29 -4.98 5.59
C TYR A 48 -3.50 -5.48 7.02
N VAL A 49 -2.52 -5.20 7.88
CA VAL A 49 -2.54 -5.62 9.28
C VAL A 49 -3.09 -4.50 10.12
N ARG A 50 -4.00 -4.82 11.05
CA ARG A 50 -4.57 -3.82 11.96
C ARG A 50 -3.44 -3.20 12.78
N ASN A 51 -3.23 -1.91 12.63
CA ASN A 51 -2.47 -1.18 13.63
C ASN A 51 -3.37 -1.08 14.85
N THR A 52 -3.01 -1.72 15.95
CA THR A 52 -3.59 -1.43 17.25
C THR A 52 -2.80 -0.27 17.86
N PRO A 53 -3.27 1.00 17.79
CA PRO A 53 -2.81 1.99 18.74
C PRO A 53 -3.52 1.67 20.06
N ARG A 54 -2.95 0.80 20.89
CA ARG A 54 -3.34 0.79 22.30
C ARG A 54 -2.76 2.08 22.89
N ASN A 55 -3.57 3.15 22.87
CA ASN A 55 -3.29 4.56 23.22
C ASN A 55 -2.54 5.39 22.16
N GLN A 56 -3.30 6.08 21.30
CA GLN A 56 -2.92 7.43 20.88
C GLN A 56 -4.12 8.34 21.15
N THR A 57 -4.15 8.84 22.38
CA THR A 57 -4.86 10.06 22.79
C THR A 57 -4.67 11.16 21.74
N ASP A 58 -5.77 11.84 21.46
CA ASP A 58 -5.87 13.23 21.00
C ASP A 58 -4.58 13.84 20.43
N SER A 59 -4.53 13.95 19.11
CA SER A 59 -3.70 14.97 18.46
C SER A 59 -4.51 15.59 17.34
N GLU A 60 -5.46 16.40 17.80
CA GLU A 60 -5.63 17.79 17.37
C GLU A 60 -5.16 18.13 15.94
N VAL A 61 -6.16 18.22 15.07
CA VAL A 61 -6.31 19.21 14.00
C VAL A 61 -5.06 20.02 13.64
N VAL A 62 -4.32 19.60 12.62
CA VAL A 62 -3.63 20.55 11.72
C VAL A 62 -4.00 20.23 10.28
N LYS A 63 -4.83 21.12 9.76
CA LYS A 63 -5.39 21.19 8.42
C LYS A 63 -4.28 21.56 7.43
N GLY A 64 -3.93 20.68 6.48
CA GLY A 64 -3.00 21.03 5.41
C GLY A 64 -2.49 19.85 4.57
N THR A 65 -3.17 19.63 3.44
CA THR A 65 -2.67 18.96 2.22
C THR A 65 -2.40 17.45 2.28
N LEU A 66 -3.02 16.75 1.32
CA LEU A 66 -3.04 15.31 1.02
C LEU A 66 -4.19 14.56 1.71
N PRO A 67 -5.02 13.80 0.96
CA PRO A 67 -5.96 12.87 1.56
C PRO A 67 -5.14 11.71 2.12
N ALA A 68 -4.64 11.86 3.34
CA ALA A 68 -4.37 10.74 4.21
C ALA A 68 -5.73 10.05 4.40
N LYS A 69 -6.01 9.04 3.58
CA LYS A 69 -7.08 8.08 3.79
C LYS A 69 -6.70 7.27 5.04
N GLY A 70 -6.80 7.93 6.19
CA GLY A 70 -6.60 7.38 7.51
C GLY A 70 -7.81 6.55 7.87
N THR A 71 -7.86 5.33 7.34
CA THR A 71 -8.75 4.28 7.83
C THR A 71 -8.26 2.95 7.26
N GLY A 72 -7.83 2.05 8.13
CA GLY A 72 -7.48 0.67 7.75
C GLY A 72 -5.98 0.40 7.75
N GLY A 73 -5.62 -0.86 7.98
CA GLY A 73 -4.31 -1.34 8.43
C GLY A 73 -3.05 -0.91 7.65
N GLN A 74 -1.88 -1.30 8.14
CA GLN A 74 -0.62 -1.10 7.42
C GLN A 74 -0.40 -2.22 6.40
N TYR A 75 -0.16 -1.86 5.14
CA TYR A 75 0.32 -2.80 4.13
C TYR A 75 1.68 -3.32 4.54
N LYS A 76 1.75 -4.61 4.88
CA LYS A 76 2.99 -5.24 5.37
C LYS A 76 3.35 -6.50 4.63
N PHE A 77 2.38 -7.24 4.11
CA PHE A 77 2.61 -8.54 3.51
C PHE A 77 1.87 -8.69 2.18
N TYR A 78 2.41 -9.51 1.28
CA TYR A 78 1.71 -9.93 0.08
C TYR A 78 2.07 -11.37 -0.29
N PHE A 79 1.20 -12.03 -1.04
CA PHE A 79 1.50 -13.33 -1.63
C PHE A 79 0.79 -13.52 -2.97
N ASN A 80 1.33 -14.42 -3.79
CA ASN A 80 0.73 -14.77 -5.07
C ASN A 80 -0.40 -15.78 -4.83
N ILE A 81 -1.59 -15.47 -5.37
CA ILE A 81 -2.78 -16.30 -5.23
C ILE A 81 -3.01 -17.24 -6.42
N GLY A 82 -2.34 -16.99 -7.56
CA GLY A 82 -2.57 -17.68 -8.83
C GLY A 82 -3.90 -17.31 -9.47
N SER A 83 -5.01 -17.66 -8.82
CA SER A 83 -6.39 -17.37 -9.22
C SER A 83 -7.20 -16.79 -8.06
N VAL A 84 -8.01 -15.78 -8.37
CA VAL A 84 -8.94 -15.15 -7.42
C VAL A 84 -9.88 -16.18 -6.79
N LYS A 85 -10.42 -17.10 -7.62
CA LYS A 85 -11.36 -18.13 -7.16
C LYS A 85 -10.74 -19.07 -6.13
N SER A 86 -9.53 -19.57 -6.41
CA SER A 86 -8.83 -20.48 -5.50
C SER A 86 -8.48 -19.80 -4.18
N PHE A 87 -8.17 -18.51 -4.22
CA PHE A 87 -7.94 -17.73 -3.00
C PHE A 87 -9.20 -17.59 -2.14
N GLU A 88 -10.35 -17.25 -2.73
CA GLU A 88 -11.62 -17.15 -2.00
C GLU A 88 -12.04 -18.47 -1.36
N GLU A 89 -11.92 -19.58 -2.10
CA GLU A 89 -12.22 -20.92 -1.59
C GLU A 89 -11.30 -21.29 -0.41
N ASN A 90 -9.99 -21.09 -0.55
CA ASN A 90 -9.02 -21.40 0.50
C ASN A 90 -9.17 -20.48 1.73
N LEU A 91 -9.44 -19.19 1.52
CA LEU A 91 -9.67 -18.23 2.60
C LEU A 91 -10.92 -18.61 3.40
N LYS A 92 -12.01 -18.92 2.71
CA LYS A 92 -13.25 -19.36 3.34
C LYS A 92 -13.03 -20.65 4.14
N ALA A 93 -12.37 -21.66 3.56
CA ALA A 93 -12.06 -22.90 4.24
C ALA A 93 -11.22 -22.67 5.51
N ALA A 94 -10.21 -21.80 5.44
CA ALA A 94 -9.39 -21.45 6.59
C ALA A 94 -10.19 -20.71 7.67
N GLN A 95 -11.11 -19.82 7.30
CA GLN A 95 -11.96 -19.11 8.25
C GLN A 95 -13.00 -20.03 8.92
N GLU A 96 -13.56 -20.98 8.17
CA GLU A 96 -14.46 -22.01 8.70
C GLU A 96 -13.74 -22.96 9.67
N GLU A 97 -12.50 -23.36 9.36
CA GLU A 97 -11.66 -24.18 10.24
C GLU A 97 -11.33 -23.47 11.57
N LEU A 98 -11.22 -22.13 11.53
CA LEU A 98 -11.04 -21.29 12.71
C LEU A 98 -12.35 -21.06 13.50
N GLY A 99 -13.48 -21.58 13.01
CA GLY A 99 -14.79 -21.41 13.63
C GLY A 99 -15.27 -19.95 13.62
N LEU A 100 -14.83 -19.15 12.63
CA LEU A 100 -15.30 -17.78 12.49
C LEU A 100 -16.74 -17.76 11.98
N GLU A 101 -17.56 -16.88 12.54
CA GLU A 101 -18.88 -16.60 12.00
C GLU A 101 -18.74 -15.70 10.76
N PRO A 102 -19.71 -15.72 9.82
CA PRO A 102 -19.66 -14.89 8.61
C PRO A 102 -19.50 -13.38 8.87
N ASP A 103 -19.90 -12.91 10.05
CA ASP A 103 -19.75 -11.50 10.48
C ASP A 103 -18.30 -11.16 10.89
N ASP A 104 -17.55 -12.15 11.39
CA ASP A 104 -16.14 -12.04 11.77
C ASP A 104 -15.17 -12.28 10.61
N TYR A 105 -15.69 -12.45 9.39
CA TYR A 105 -14.88 -12.73 8.21
C TYR A 105 -14.02 -11.54 7.82
N VAL A 106 -12.80 -11.84 7.36
CA VAL A 106 -11.89 -10.80 6.90
C VAL A 106 -12.41 -10.20 5.60
N PRO A 107 -12.61 -8.88 5.52
CA PRO A 107 -13.12 -8.25 4.31
C PRO A 107 -12.09 -8.31 3.19
N VAL A 108 -12.55 -8.75 2.01
CA VAL A 108 -11.74 -8.82 0.78
C VAL A 108 -12.22 -7.76 -0.20
N THR A 109 -11.30 -6.91 -0.66
CA THR A 109 -11.56 -5.88 -1.66
C THR A 109 -10.79 -6.19 -2.94
N TYR A 110 -11.43 -6.06 -4.09
CA TYR A 110 -10.76 -6.26 -5.37
C TYR A 110 -10.33 -4.93 -5.96
N SER A 111 -9.12 -4.88 -6.49
CA SER A 111 -8.59 -3.68 -7.13
C SER A 111 -7.81 -4.04 -8.40
N PHE A 112 -7.80 -3.10 -9.34
CA PHE A 112 -6.87 -3.10 -10.44
C PHE A 112 -5.72 -2.17 -10.09
N GLU A 113 -4.51 -2.70 -9.97
CA GLU A 113 -3.34 -1.87 -9.70
C GLU A 113 -2.91 -1.10 -10.95
N VAL A 114 -3.08 0.22 -10.89
CA VAL A 114 -2.56 1.17 -11.89
C VAL A 114 -1.32 1.86 -11.32
N ASP A 115 -0.37 1.07 -10.81
CA ASP A 115 0.85 1.59 -10.16
C ASP A 115 1.79 2.32 -11.13
N TRP A 116 1.66 2.11 -12.45
CA TRP A 116 2.61 2.66 -13.41
C TRP A 116 2.48 4.17 -13.60
N TRP A 117 1.30 4.77 -13.39
CA TRP A 117 1.03 6.11 -13.92
C TRP A 117 1.56 7.21 -12.99
N GLU A 118 1.42 7.03 -11.68
CA GLU A 118 1.90 8.01 -10.69
C GLU A 118 3.43 8.02 -10.60
N GLN A 119 4.07 6.84 -10.69
CA GLN A 119 5.52 6.72 -10.64
C GLN A 119 6.18 7.32 -11.89
N GLU A 120 5.62 7.03 -13.06
CA GLU A 120 6.18 7.50 -14.33
C GLU A 120 5.98 9.01 -14.48
N LEU A 121 4.82 9.54 -14.09
CA LEU A 121 4.57 10.98 -14.08
C LEU A 121 5.51 11.73 -13.14
N MET A 122 5.77 11.21 -11.94
CA MET A 122 6.68 11.86 -10.99
C MET A 122 8.14 11.86 -11.46
N ARG A 123 8.60 10.77 -12.09
CA ARG A 123 9.93 10.72 -12.72
C ARG A 123 10.05 11.76 -13.84
N TYR A 124 9.05 11.85 -14.71
CA TYR A 124 9.06 12.84 -15.79
C TYR A 124 8.89 14.27 -15.27
N ALA A 125 8.12 14.49 -14.21
CA ALA A 125 7.98 15.80 -13.57
C ALA A 125 9.32 16.30 -13.00
N LEU A 126 10.11 15.41 -12.38
CA LEU A 126 11.42 15.75 -11.84
C LEU A 126 12.45 16.09 -12.94
N THR A 127 12.46 15.33 -14.04
CA THR A 127 13.36 15.63 -15.16
C THR A 127 12.94 16.89 -15.92
N ALA A 128 11.63 17.08 -16.12
CA ALA A 128 11.08 18.28 -16.77
C ALA A 128 11.38 19.55 -15.96
N THR A 129 11.23 19.52 -14.63
CA THR A 129 11.57 20.66 -13.77
C THR A 129 13.06 20.99 -13.78
N ALA A 130 13.94 19.97 -13.79
CA ALA A 130 15.38 20.17 -13.92
C ALA A 130 15.75 20.84 -15.26
N LEU A 131 15.19 20.36 -16.38
CA LEU A 131 15.41 20.94 -17.72
C LEU A 131 14.86 22.36 -17.84
N PHE A 132 13.69 22.62 -17.25
CA PHE A 132 13.09 23.95 -17.24
C PHE A 132 13.92 24.93 -16.43
N SER A 133 14.41 24.52 -15.25
CA SER A 133 15.27 25.36 -14.40
C SER A 133 16.62 25.68 -15.06
N GLY A 134 17.25 24.70 -15.72
CA GLY A 134 18.50 24.89 -16.46
C GLY A 134 18.33 25.82 -17.66
N SER A 135 17.26 25.61 -18.44
CA SER A 135 16.92 26.47 -19.59
C SER A 135 16.62 27.91 -19.16
N PHE A 136 15.94 28.09 -18.02
CA PHE A 136 15.63 29.43 -17.48
C PHE A 136 16.88 30.19 -17.03
N LEU A 137 17.85 29.51 -16.40
CA LEU A 137 19.12 30.13 -16.01
C LEU A 137 19.97 30.56 -17.22
N LEU A 138 20.01 29.74 -18.28
CA LEU A 138 20.69 30.11 -19.54
C LEU A 138 20.04 31.31 -20.21
N PHE A 139 18.70 31.37 -20.20
CA PHE A 139 17.95 32.50 -20.71
C PHE A 139 18.26 33.81 -19.95
N LEU A 140 18.34 33.75 -18.60
CA LEU A 140 18.75 34.90 -17.79
C LEU A 140 20.19 35.34 -18.06
N TYR A 141 21.12 34.40 -18.24
CA TYR A 141 22.52 34.69 -18.58
C TYR A 141 22.65 35.42 -19.92
N MET A 142 21.83 35.10 -20.90
CA MET A 142 21.86 35.76 -22.22
C MET A 142 21.33 37.20 -22.23
N ILE A 143 20.56 37.60 -21.21
CA ILE A 143 19.94 38.93 -21.12
C ILE A 143 20.80 39.92 -20.31
N THR A 144 21.82 39.42 -19.61
CA THR A 144 22.77 40.22 -18.80
C THR A 144 24.03 40.52 -19.59
#